data_AF-A0A831M9F8-F1
#
_entry.id   AF-A0A831M9F8-F1
#
_cell.length_a   1.000
_cell.length_b   1.000
_cell.length_c   1.000
_cell.angle_alpha   90.00
_cell.angle_beta   90.00
_cell.angle_gamma   90.00
#
_symmetry.space_group_name_H-M   'P 1'
#
loop_
_entity.id
_entity.type
_entity.pdbx_description
1 polymer ?
#
loop_
_entity_poly.entity_id
_entity_poly.type
_entity_poly.pdbx_seq_one_letter_code
_entity_poly.pdbx_strand_id
1 'polypeptide(L)' 'MGMKDEHYDIVSALYHALQGADTCKQYIQDAEKEGDKEVIAFFHEVQDENRKLAMKAQQLLAKRLH' A
#
# COMPACT_ATOMS: atom_id res chain seq x y z
N MET A 1 -8.95 9.07 26.71
CA MET A 1 -7.66 8.62 26.12
C MET A 1 -8.01 7.88 24.84
N GLY A 2 -7.73 8.45 23.68
CA GLY A 2 -8.13 7.89 22.37
C GLY A 2 -7.33 8.44 21.18
N MET A 3 -6.64 9.57 21.36
CA MET A 3 -5.74 10.15 20.35
C MET A 3 -4.55 9.27 19.96
N LYS A 4 -4.08 8.36 20.82
CA LYS A 4 -2.91 7.52 20.48
C LYS A 4 -3.26 6.38 19.52
N ASP A 5 -4.44 5.77 19.66
CA ASP A 5 -4.87 4.68 18.78
C ASP A 5 -5.13 5.18 17.36
N GLU A 6 -5.89 6.26 17.20
CA GLU A 6 -6.30 6.71 15.86
C GLU A 6 -5.13 7.15 14.98
N HIS A 7 -4.07 7.74 15.56
CA HIS A 7 -2.86 8.07 14.83
C HIS A 7 -2.02 6.83 14.53
N TYR A 8 -1.96 5.89 15.48
CA TYR A 8 -1.25 4.64 15.33
C TYR A 8 -1.88 3.77 14.22
N ASP A 9 -3.21 3.71 14.17
CA ASP A 9 -3.96 2.97 13.16
C ASP A 9 -3.69 3.49 11.75
N ILE A 10 -3.66 4.81 11.56
CA ILE A 10 -3.38 5.41 10.25
C ILE A 10 -1.92 5.21 9.84
N VAL A 11 -0.97 5.29 10.79
CA VAL A 11 0.45 4.98 10.53
C VAL A 11 0.62 3.51 10.17
N SER A 12 -0.07 2.60 10.86
CA SER A 12 -0.06 1.17 10.58
C SER A 12 -0.64 0.87 9.19
N ALA A 13 -1.78 1.47 8.85
CA ALA A 13 -2.38 1.36 7.53
C ALA A 13 -1.45 1.89 6.43
N LEU A 14 -0.78 3.02 6.65
CA LEU A 14 0.24 3.55 5.73
C LEU A 14 1.39 2.57 5.53
N TYR A 15 1.92 2.03 6.63
CA TYR A 15 3.03 1.07 6.59
C TYR A 15 2.66 -0.17 5.78
N HIS A 16 1.51 -0.78 6.06
CA HIS A 16 1.03 -1.97 5.35
C HIS A 16 0.77 -1.70 3.87
N ALA A 17 0.22 -0.54 3.52
CA ALA A 17 0.00 -0.14 2.14
C ALA A 17 1.33 0.00 1.37
N LEU A 18 2.33 0.66 1.97
CA LEU A 18 3.66 0.80 1.38
C LEU A 18 4.36 -0.56 1.22
N GLN A 19 4.30 -1.40 2.26
CA GLN A 19 4.85 -2.75 2.22
C GLN A 19 4.17 -3.58 1.13
N GLY A 20 2.83 -3.54 1.04
CA GLY A 20 2.06 -4.25 0.02
C GLY A 20 2.44 -3.83 -1.40
N ALA A 21 2.56 -2.51 -1.66
CA ALA A 21 3.00 -2.00 -2.95
C ALA A 21 4.42 -2.45 -3.33
N ASP A 22 5.32 -2.59 -2.35
CA ASP A 22 6.68 -3.05 -2.57
C ASP A 22 6.73 -4.57 -2.82
N THR A 23 5.99 -5.36 -2.03
CA THR A 23 5.86 -6.81 -2.23
C THR A 23 5.27 -7.14 -3.61
N CYS A 24 4.29 -6.35 -4.10
CA CYS A 24 3.75 -6.53 -5.45
C CYS A 24 4.82 -6.46 -6.54
N LYS A 25 5.91 -5.70 -6.36
CA LYS A 25 7.01 -5.65 -7.35
C LYS A 25 7.65 -7.03 -7.52
N GLN A 26 7.87 -7.75 -6.43
CA GLN A 26 8.44 -9.09 -6.47
C GLN A 26 7.50 -10.06 -7.17
N TYR A 27 6.20 -10.01 -6.84
CA TYR A 27 5.21 -10.88 -7.49
C TYR A 27 5.05 -10.60 -8.98
N ILE A 28 5.08 -9.33 -9.41
CA ILE A 28 5.08 -8.96 -10.83
C ILE A 28 6.32 -9.54 -11.51
N GLN A 29 7.52 -9.36 -10.93
CA GLN A 29 8.76 -9.88 -11.50
C GLN A 29 8.77 -11.41 -11.64
N ASP A 30 8.16 -12.12 -10.70
CA ASP A 30 8.09 -13.59 -10.76
C ASP A 30 7.06 -14.03 -11.81
N ALA A 31 5.90 -13.38 -11.89
CA ALA A 31 4.90 -13.65 -12.93
C ALA A 31 5.41 -13.28 -14.34
N GLU A 32 6.23 -12.24 -14.49
CA GLU A 32 6.92 -11.88 -15.74
C GLU A 32 7.86 -13.00 -16.22
N LYS A 33 8.57 -13.67 -15.31
CA LYS A 33 9.44 -14.81 -15.66
C LYS A 33 8.64 -16.03 -16.12
N GLU A 34 7.46 -16.24 -15.53
CA GLU A 34 6.55 -17.34 -15.88
C GLU A 34 5.70 -17.02 -17.12
N GLY A 35 5.64 -15.76 -17.54
CA GLY A 35 4.85 -15.30 -18.69
C GLY A 35 3.35 -15.21 -18.41
N ASP A 36 2.95 -15.20 -17.14
CA ASP A 36 1.55 -15.15 -16.72
C ASP A 36 1.01 -13.71 -16.71
N LYS A 37 0.44 -13.32 -17.86
CA LYS A 37 -0.07 -11.96 -18.08
C LYS A 37 -1.26 -11.59 -17.19
N GLU A 38 -2.06 -12.57 -16.78
CA GLU A 38 -3.23 -12.32 -15.93
C GLU A 38 -2.77 -11.97 -14.52
N VAL A 39 -1.81 -12.73 -13.99
CA VAL A 39 -1.22 -12.49 -12.67
C VAL A 39 -0.42 -11.18 -12.65
N ILE A 40 0.32 -10.85 -13.71
CA ILE A 40 1.00 -9.55 -13.85
C ILE A 40 0.00 -8.40 -13.75
N ALA A 41 -1.09 -8.45 -14.52
CA ALA A 41 -2.11 -7.40 -14.52
C ALA A 41 -2.76 -7.25 -13.13
N PHE A 42 -3.11 -8.37 -12.49
CA PHE A 42 -3.66 -8.38 -11.14
C PHE A 42 -2.74 -7.70 -10.12
N PHE A 43 -1.45 -8.09 -10.07
CA PHE A 43 -0.54 -7.48 -9.09
C PHE A 43 -0.17 -6.03 -9.41
N HIS A 44 -0.27 -5.60 -10.67
CA HIS A 44 -0.22 -4.18 -11.01
C HIS A 44 -1.39 -3.41 -10.44
N GLU A 45 -2.63 -3.91 -10.56
CA GLU A 45 -3.80 -3.28 -9.95
C GLU A 45 -3.67 -3.19 -8.43
N VAL A 46 -3.28 -4.29 -7.78
CA VAL A 46 -3.06 -4.33 -6.32
C VAL A 46 -1.97 -3.35 -5.89
N GLN A 47 -0.87 -3.23 -6.64
CA GLN A 47 0.17 -2.24 -6.37
C GLN A 47 -0.38 -0.82 -6.42
N ASP A 48 -1.21 -0.51 -7.42
CA ASP A 48 -1.77 0.82 -7.63
C ASP A 48 -2.76 1.20 -6.54
N GLU A 49 -3.60 0.27 -6.10
CA GLU A 49 -4.52 0.44 -4.98
C GLU A 49 -3.77 0.70 -3.67
N ASN A 50 -2.72 -0.07 -3.39
CA ASN A 50 -1.87 0.14 -2.23
C ASN A 50 -1.20 1.52 -2.23
N ARG A 51 -0.71 1.99 -3.38
CA ARG A 51 -0.17 3.37 -3.51
C ARG A 51 -1.23 4.43 -3.23
N LYS A 52 -2.44 4.27 -3.76
CA LYS A 52 -3.56 5.19 -3.50
C LYS A 52 -3.94 5.22 -2.01
N LEU A 53 -3.96 4.06 -1.34
CA LEU A 53 -4.21 3.95 0.09
C LEU A 53 -3.12 4.66 0.90
N ALA A 54 -1.84 4.43 0.57
CA ALA A 54 -0.71 5.08 1.22
C ALA A 54 -0.80 6.62 1.10
N MET A 55 -1.10 7.14 -0.10
CA MET A 55 -1.27 8.58 -0.30
C MET A 55 -2.41 9.15 0.56
N LYS A 56 -3.56 8.47 0.63
CA LYS A 56 -4.68 8.90 1.49
C LYS A 56 -4.30 8.90 2.96
N ALA A 57 -3.61 7.87 3.44
CA ALA A 57 -3.14 7.79 4.82
C ALA A 57 -2.14 8.91 5.15
N GLN A 58 -1.19 9.21 4.25
CA GLN A 58 -0.26 10.34 4.40
C GLN A 58 -1.01 11.68 4.49
N GLN A 59 -2.00 11.92 3.64
CA GLN A 59 -2.81 13.15 3.67
C GLN A 59 -3.58 13.29 4.99
N LEU A 60 -4.13 12.20 5.52
CA LEU A 60 -4.82 12.20 6.81
C LEU A 60 -3.87 12.49 7.97
N LEU A 61 -2.67 11.89 7.98
CA LEU A 61 -1.65 12.17 8.99
C LEU A 61 -1.20 13.63 8.95
N ALA A 62 -0.95 14.17 7.75
CA ALA A 62 -0.54 15.57 7.59
C ALA A 62 -1.58 16.56 8.15
N LYS A 63 -2.89 16.26 7.97
CA LYS A 63 -3.98 17.09 8.51
C LYS A 63 -4.11 17.02 10.03
N ARG A 64 -3.71 15.91 10.66
CA ARG A 64 -3.83 15.69 12.11
C ARG A 64 -2.56 16.07 12.88
N LEU A 65 -1.45 16.31 12.18
CA LEU A 65 -0.18 16.77 12.75
C LEU A 65 -0.03 18.32 12.68
N HIS A 66 -1.05 19.03 12.16
CA HIS A 66 -1.21 20.48 12.29
C HIS A 66 -1.98 20.82 13.56
#